data_AF-A0A8J7WUW3-F1
#
_entry.id   AF-A0A8J7WUW3-F1
#
_cell.length_a   1.000
_cell.length_b   1.000
_cell.length_c   1.000
_cell.angle_alpha   90.00
_cell.angle_beta   90.00
_cell.angle_gamma   90.00
#
_symmetry.space_group_name_H-M   'P 1'
#
loop_
_entity.id
_entity.type
_entity.pdbx_description
1 polymer ?
#
loop_
_entity_poly.entity_id
_entity_poly.type
_entity_poly.pdbx_seq_one_letter_code
_entity_poly.pdbx_strand_id
1 'polypeptide(L)'
;MFLANGGPLRGRLRVDLPTELARSVVVPALPQLMAAHPELQLELSSTDRRVDLVQEGFDCVIRFGPITDETMIARPLGKLRMTNAASPAYLERYGVPHTLEDLLSQGHQMVHYTLTLGARHAGWQYPDGDGYAWLPLPSAMQ
;
A
#
# COMPACT_ATOMS: atom_id res chain seq x y z
N MET A 1 7.80 -15.00 20.67
CA MET A 1 8.11 -13.70 21.30
C MET A 1 9.58 -13.43 21.07
N PHE A 2 9.94 -12.49 20.18
CA PHE A 2 11.34 -12.11 20.00
C PHE A 2 11.77 -11.34 21.25
N LEU A 3 12.57 -11.96 22.10
CA LEU A 3 13.17 -11.30 23.25
C LEU A 3 14.19 -10.31 22.71
N ALA A 4 13.99 -9.03 23.00
CA ALA A 4 15.00 -8.00 22.78
C ALA A 4 16.14 -8.20 23.80
N ASN A 5 16.98 -9.21 23.56
CA ASN A 5 18.31 -9.22 24.17
C ASN A 5 19.07 -8.07 23.51
N GLY A 6 19.49 -7.07 24.29
CA GLY A 6 20.19 -5.87 23.82
C GLY A 6 21.58 -6.10 23.20
N GLY A 7 21.84 -7.28 22.64
CA GLY A 7 23.01 -7.56 21.82
C GLY A 7 22.82 -7.04 20.39
N PRO A 8 23.93 -6.90 19.63
CA PRO A 8 23.88 -6.48 18.24
C PRO A 8 23.03 -7.44 17.38
N LEU A 9 22.18 -6.89 16.52
CA LEU A 9 21.41 -7.69 15.56
C LEU A 9 22.39 -8.32 14.55
N ARG A 10 22.26 -9.63 14.35
CA ARG A 10 23.14 -10.43 13.48
C ARG A 10 22.36 -11.52 12.75
N GLY A 11 22.91 -11.96 11.63
CA GLY A 11 22.30 -13.00 10.80
C GLY A 11 21.52 -12.40 9.62
N ARG A 12 20.76 -13.25 8.92
CA ARG A 12 20.04 -12.89 7.71
C ARG A 12 18.57 -12.64 8.00
N LEU A 13 18.03 -11.55 7.47
CA LEU A 13 16.62 -11.19 7.52
C LEU A 13 16.08 -10.98 6.09
N ARG A 14 15.05 -11.75 5.74
CA ARG A 14 14.35 -11.70 4.44
C ARG A 14 13.03 -10.94 4.59
N VAL A 15 12.88 -9.87 3.83
CA VAL A 15 11.71 -8.98 3.94
C VAL A 15 11.10 -8.71 2.57
N ASP A 16 9.78 -8.87 2.44
CA ASP A 16 9.03 -8.36 1.28
C ASP A 16 8.18 -7.13 1.65
N LEU A 17 8.14 -6.15 0.75
CA LEU A 17 7.49 -4.86 0.97
C LEU A 17 7.09 -4.17 -0.34
N PRO A 18 6.06 -3.29 -0.33
CA PRO A 18 5.68 -2.49 -1.50
C PRO A 18 6.84 -1.69 -2.08
N THR A 19 6.86 -1.61 -3.42
CA THR A 19 7.91 -0.91 -4.20
C THR A 19 8.13 0.51 -3.73
N GLU A 20 7.03 1.23 -3.50
CA GLU A 20 7.11 2.62 -3.08
C GLU A 20 7.74 2.76 -1.69
N LEU A 21 7.43 1.85 -0.76
CA LEU A 21 7.99 1.88 0.59
C LEU A 21 9.48 1.51 0.59
N ALA A 22 9.86 0.51 -0.22
CA ALA A 22 11.25 0.14 -0.40
C ALA A 22 12.07 1.34 -0.86
N ARG A 23 11.60 2.02 -1.91
CA ARG A 23 12.30 3.14 -2.56
C ARG A 23 12.33 4.41 -1.72
N SER A 24 11.20 4.79 -1.11
CA SER A 24 11.05 6.10 -0.46
C SER A 24 11.45 6.10 1.02
N VAL A 25 11.43 4.95 1.70
CA VAL A 25 11.65 4.88 3.16
C VAL A 25 12.77 3.91 3.52
N VAL A 26 12.70 2.65 3.08
CA VAL A 26 13.60 1.60 3.58
C VAL A 26 15.01 1.76 3.03
N VAL A 27 15.19 1.80 1.71
CA VAL A 27 16.50 1.93 1.06
C VAL A 27 17.27 3.17 1.54
N PRO A 28 16.66 4.37 1.64
CA PRO A 28 17.33 5.55 2.20
C PRO A 28 17.80 5.39 3.65
N ALA A 29 17.11 4.56 4.46
CA ALA A 29 17.46 4.32 5.86
C ALA A 29 18.48 3.19 6.06
N LEU A 30 18.73 2.36 5.04
CA LEU A 30 19.65 1.22 5.13
C LEU A 30 21.07 1.60 5.59
N PRO A 31 21.71 2.70 5.12
CA PRO A 31 23.05 3.04 5.56
C PRO A 31 23.16 3.21 7.08
N GLN A 32 22.16 3.87 7.69
CA GLN A 32 22.10 4.04 9.13
C GLN A 32 21.89 2.71 9.86
N LEU A 33 21.00 1.86 9.36
CA LEU A 33 20.72 0.55 9.94
C LEU A 33 21.95 -0.38 9.88
N MET A 34 22.62 -0.44 8.73
CA MET A 34 23.80 -1.27 8.51
C MET A 34 25.00 -0.78 9.33
N ALA A 35 25.15 0.54 9.53
CA ALA A 35 26.16 1.09 10.41
C ALA A 35 25.91 0.72 11.89
N ALA A 36 24.65 0.70 12.33
CA ALA A 36 24.28 0.30 13.68
C ALA A 36 24.38 -1.22 13.92
N HIS A 37 24.21 -2.03 12.86
CA HIS A 37 24.24 -3.50 12.93
C HIS A 37 25.07 -4.12 11.79
N PRO A 38 26.42 -4.09 11.87
CA PRO A 38 27.29 -4.53 10.79
C PRO A 38 27.20 -6.04 10.47
N GLU A 39 26.73 -6.85 11.41
CA GLU A 39 26.57 -8.30 11.24
C GLU A 39 25.19 -8.70 10.68
N LEU A 40 24.31 -7.72 10.44
CA LEU A 40 22.99 -7.94 9.84
C LEU A 40 23.10 -8.02 8.32
N GLN A 41 22.56 -9.09 7.74
CA GLN A 41 22.41 -9.28 6.30
C GLN A 41 20.93 -9.11 5.94
N LEU A 42 20.62 -8.23 4.99
CA LEU A 42 19.26 -7.97 4.53
C LEU A 42 19.08 -8.50 3.12
N GLU A 43 18.04 -9.30 2.91
CA GLU A 43 17.54 -9.69 1.59
C GLU A 43 16.17 -9.05 1.41
N LEU A 44 16.08 -8.08 0.51
CA LEU A 44 14.84 -7.34 0.24
C LEU A 44 14.21 -7.83 -1.06
N SER A 45 12.97 -8.28 -0.97
CA SER A 45 12.08 -8.46 -2.11
C SER A 45 11.12 -7.27 -2.17
N SER A 46 10.78 -6.84 -3.38
CA SER A 46 9.76 -5.82 -3.52
C SER A 46 8.80 -6.17 -4.64
N THR A 47 7.59 -6.50 -4.24
CA THR A 47 6.52 -6.89 -5.15
C THR A 47 5.20 -6.31 -4.68
N ASP A 48 4.41 -5.79 -5.62
CA ASP A 48 3.05 -5.32 -5.33
C ASP A 48 2.02 -6.48 -5.34
N ARG A 49 2.46 -7.71 -5.67
CA ARG A 49 1.66 -8.92 -5.50
C ARG A 49 1.69 -9.37 -4.05
N ARG A 50 0.69 -10.18 -3.68
CA ARG A 50 0.75 -10.97 -2.44
C ARG A 50 1.69 -12.15 -2.67
N VAL A 51 2.67 -12.30 -1.79
CA VAL A 51 3.57 -13.45 -1.71
C VAL A 51 3.09 -14.38 -0.58
N ASP A 52 3.25 -15.69 -0.75
CA ASP A 52 3.06 -16.64 0.34
C ASP A 52 4.29 -16.59 1.24
N LEU A 53 4.11 -16.00 2.43
CA LEU A 53 5.20 -15.69 3.35
C LEU A 53 5.98 -16.93 3.79
N VAL A 54 5.24 -18.01 4.04
CA VAL A 54 5.78 -19.24 4.61
C VAL A 54 6.44 -20.05 3.50
N GLN A 55 5.76 -20.21 2.37
CA GLN A 55 6.31 -21.01 1.26
C GLN A 55 7.50 -20.32 0.57
N GLU A 56 7.50 -18.98 0.50
CA GLU A 56 8.58 -18.22 -0.13
C GLU A 56 9.74 -17.90 0.83
N GLY A 57 9.62 -18.27 2.12
CA GLY A 57 10.71 -18.22 3.10
C GLY A 57 11.05 -16.81 3.59
N PHE A 58 10.05 -15.93 3.68
CA PHE A 58 10.18 -14.59 4.26
C PHE A 58 10.09 -14.62 5.78
N ASP A 59 10.94 -13.84 6.46
CA ASP A 59 10.89 -13.70 7.92
C ASP A 59 9.80 -12.71 8.35
N CYS A 60 9.59 -11.65 7.56
CA CYS A 60 8.49 -10.71 7.75
C CYS A 60 8.12 -9.97 6.47
N VAL A 61 6.96 -9.32 6.48
CA VAL A 61 6.53 -8.43 5.39
C VAL A 61 5.91 -7.16 5.89
N ILE A 62 6.01 -6.13 5.06
CA ILE A 62 5.26 -4.89 5.22
C ILE A 62 4.21 -4.84 4.13
N ARG A 63 2.95 -4.54 4.46
CA ARG A 63 1.85 -4.47 3.50
C ARG A 63 0.95 -3.27 3.80
N PHE A 64 0.26 -2.81 2.77
CA PHE A 64 -0.83 -1.85 2.91
C PHE A 64 -2.17 -2.56 2.96
N GLY A 65 -3.12 -1.98 3.69
CA GLY A 65 -4.48 -2.50 3.79
C GLY A 65 -4.70 -3.43 4.98
N PRO A 66 -5.88 -4.06 5.06
CA PRO A 66 -6.28 -4.88 6.19
C PRO A 66 -5.47 -6.18 6.27
N ILE A 67 -5.36 -6.70 7.49
CA ILE A 67 -4.81 -8.03 7.74
C ILE A 67 -5.83 -9.04 7.21
N THR A 68 -5.43 -9.87 6.26
CA THR A 68 -6.32 -10.90 5.68
C THR A 68 -5.95 -12.32 6.10
N ASP A 69 -4.81 -12.49 6.76
CA ASP A 69 -4.36 -13.79 7.28
C ASP A 69 -4.26 -13.68 8.81
N GLU A 70 -5.19 -14.33 9.49
CA GLU A 70 -5.29 -14.33 10.95
C GLU A 70 -4.23 -15.23 11.61
N THR A 71 -3.52 -16.06 10.84
CA THR A 71 -2.43 -16.91 11.36
C THR A 71 -1.14 -16.12 11.60
N MET A 72 -1.07 -14.89 11.11
CA MET A 72 0.10 -14.03 11.19
C MET A 72 0.02 -13.07 12.39
N ILE A 73 1.16 -12.84 13.04
CA ILE A 73 1.30 -11.74 13.99
C ILE A 73 1.48 -10.45 13.21
N ALA A 74 0.49 -9.56 13.27
CA ALA A 74 0.54 -8.26 12.63
C ALA A 74 0.81 -7.13 13.64
N ARG A 75 1.63 -6.16 13.24
CA ARG A 75 1.88 -4.94 13.99
C ARG A 75 1.59 -3.72 13.13
N PRO A 76 0.69 -2.80 13.54
CA PRO A 76 0.45 -1.57 12.80
C PRO A 76 1.71 -0.70 12.82
N LEU A 77 2.18 -0.27 11.63
CA LEU A 77 3.33 0.62 11.49
C LEU A 77 2.94 2.09 11.31
N GLY A 78 1.70 2.34 10.88
CA GLY A 78 1.18 3.68 10.63
C GLY A 78 -0.10 3.66 9.81
N LYS A 79 -0.60 4.85 9.49
CA LYS A 79 -1.73 5.06 8.59
C LYS A 79 -1.26 5.83 7.36
N LEU A 80 -1.70 5.40 6.18
CA LEU A 80 -1.51 6.14 4.94
C LEU A 80 -2.80 6.87 4.59
N ARG A 81 -2.67 8.15 4.25
CA ARG A 81 -3.79 8.93 3.73
C ARG A 81 -3.82 8.79 2.22
N MET A 82 -4.86 8.16 1.71
CA MET A 82 -5.16 8.19 0.28
C MET A 82 -5.85 9.50 -0.08
N THR A 83 -5.57 10.01 -1.27
CA THR A 83 -6.24 11.18 -1.82
C THR A 83 -6.65 10.89 -3.25
N ASN A 84 -7.79 11.47 -3.64
CA ASN A 84 -8.25 11.43 -5.00
C ASN A 84 -7.67 12.64 -5.74
N ALA A 85 -7.19 12.41 -6.96
CA ALA A 85 -6.59 13.46 -7.77
C ALA A 85 -7.05 13.32 -9.22
N ALA A 86 -7.09 14.45 -9.91
CA ALA A 86 -7.32 14.54 -11.34
C ALA A 86 -6.34 15.56 -11.93
N SER A 87 -6.01 15.40 -13.22
CA SER A 87 -5.16 16.38 -13.89
C SER A 87 -5.90 17.71 -14.09
N PRO A 88 -5.19 18.85 -14.12
CA PRO A 88 -5.81 20.15 -14.39
C PRO A 88 -6.63 20.17 -15.69
N ALA A 89 -6.07 19.62 -16.77
CA ALA A 89 -6.74 19.52 -18.06
C ALA A 89 -8.04 18.68 -18.03
N TYR A 90 -8.10 17.66 -17.15
CA TYR A 90 -9.32 16.90 -16.97
C TYR A 90 -10.40 17.73 -16.26
N LEU A 91 -10.02 18.46 -15.21
CA LEU A 91 -10.95 19.33 -14.46
C LEU A 91 -11.43 20.53 -15.29
N GLU A 92 -10.61 21.06 -16.20
CA GLU A 92 -11.04 22.08 -17.16
C GLU A 92 -12.12 21.58 -18.12
N ARG A 93 -12.05 20.30 -18.51
CA ARG A 93 -12.98 19.68 -19.46
C ARG A 93 -14.29 19.24 -18.81
N TYR A 94 -14.23 18.67 -17.61
CA TYR A 94 -15.38 18.05 -16.95
C TYR A 94 -15.96 18.89 -15.81
N GLY A 95 -15.22 19.89 -15.32
CA GLY A 95 -15.56 20.64 -14.12
C GLY A 95 -14.81 20.14 -12.88
N VAL A 96 -14.81 20.95 -11.82
CA VAL A 96 -14.30 20.56 -10.50
C VAL A 96 -15.50 20.04 -9.69
N PRO A 97 -15.50 18.76 -9.27
CA PRO A 97 -16.58 18.23 -8.45
C PRO A 97 -16.43 18.74 -7.01
N HIS A 98 -17.50 19.35 -6.47
CA HIS A 98 -17.56 19.81 -5.09
C HIS A 98 -18.36 18.86 -4.19
N THR A 99 -19.18 18.01 -4.79
CA THR A 99 -20.01 17.00 -4.14
C THR A 99 -19.83 15.63 -4.79
N LEU A 100 -20.31 14.57 -4.12
CA LEU A 100 -20.34 13.23 -4.72
C LEU A 100 -21.32 13.15 -5.91
N GLU A 101 -22.38 13.95 -5.92
CA GLU A 101 -23.35 13.99 -7.02
C GLU A 101 -22.77 14.65 -8.27
N ASP A 102 -21.85 15.61 -8.09
CA ASP A 102 -21.10 16.21 -9.21
C ASP A 102 -20.30 15.14 -9.97
N LEU A 103 -19.74 14.14 -9.29
CA LEU A 103 -19.02 13.05 -9.93
C LEU A 103 -19.88 12.33 -10.99
N LEU A 104 -21.16 12.11 -10.68
CA LEU A 104 -22.09 11.44 -11.59
C LEU A 104 -22.64 12.39 -12.65
N SER A 105 -23.14 13.56 -12.22
CA SER A 105 -23.82 14.52 -13.11
C SER A 105 -22.88 15.18 -14.13
N GLN A 106 -21.62 15.39 -13.79
CA GLN A 106 -20.59 15.91 -14.69
C GLN A 106 -19.94 14.82 -15.55
N GLY A 107 -20.35 13.55 -15.39
CA GLY A 107 -19.87 12.43 -16.19
C GLY A 107 -18.40 12.09 -15.94
N HIS A 108 -17.92 12.28 -14.70
CA HIS A 108 -16.55 11.93 -14.36
C HIS A 108 -16.32 10.42 -14.48
N GLN A 109 -15.11 10.07 -14.88
CA GLN A 109 -14.63 8.70 -14.98
C GLN A 109 -13.45 8.47 -14.05
N MET A 110 -13.33 7.24 -13.56
CA MET A 110 -12.21 6.83 -12.73
C MET A 110 -11.21 5.97 -13.49
N VAL A 111 -9.95 6.07 -13.10
CA VAL A 111 -8.90 5.14 -13.50
C VAL A 111 -8.78 4.08 -12.40
N HIS A 112 -8.99 2.82 -12.76
CA HIS A 112 -8.86 1.72 -11.81
C HIS A 112 -7.40 1.32 -11.60
N TYR A 113 -7.02 1.20 -10.34
CA TYR A 113 -5.82 0.49 -9.94
C TYR A 113 -6.21 -0.84 -9.30
N THR A 114 -5.82 -1.95 -9.91
CA THR A 114 -6.06 -3.29 -9.38
C THR A 114 -4.78 -4.11 -9.43
N LEU A 115 -4.56 -4.92 -8.38
CA LEU A 115 -3.47 -5.89 -8.35
C LEU A 115 -3.81 -7.17 -9.15
N THR A 116 -5.10 -7.40 -9.41
CA THR A 116 -5.60 -8.53 -10.18
C THR A 116 -6.48 -8.02 -11.31
N LEU A 117 -6.01 -8.15 -12.55
CA LEU A 117 -6.77 -7.76 -13.73
C LEU A 117 -8.08 -8.55 -13.82
N GLY A 118 -9.17 -7.87 -14.22
CA GLY A 118 -10.51 -8.46 -14.31
C GLY A 118 -11.26 -8.58 -12.98
N ALA A 119 -10.65 -8.23 -11.84
CA ALA A 119 -11.37 -8.15 -10.58
C ALA A 119 -12.42 -7.04 -10.62
N ARG A 120 -13.62 -7.31 -10.07
CA ARG A 120 -14.65 -6.28 -9.91
C ARG A 120 -14.17 -5.19 -8.96
N HIS A 121 -14.30 -3.93 -9.38
CA HIS A 121 -14.00 -2.78 -8.55
C HIS A 121 -15.22 -2.35 -7.74
N ALA A 122 -15.01 -1.94 -6.49
CA ALA A 122 -16.11 -1.50 -5.61
C ALA A 122 -16.65 -0.11 -5.97
N GLY A 123 -15.90 0.70 -6.73
CA GLY A 123 -16.29 2.03 -7.18
C GLY A 123 -15.32 3.11 -6.69
N TRP A 124 -15.67 4.38 -6.81
CA TRP A 124 -14.90 5.48 -6.25
C TRP A 124 -15.04 5.49 -4.71
N GLN A 125 -13.92 5.41 -4.00
CA GLN A 125 -13.91 5.40 -2.53
C GLN A 125 -13.97 6.83 -1.97
N TYR A 126 -14.77 7.04 -0.93
CA TYR A 126 -14.80 8.28 -0.17
C TYR A 126 -14.97 8.02 1.34
N PRO A 127 -14.47 8.92 2.22
CA PRO A 127 -14.68 8.80 3.66
C PRO A 127 -16.16 8.89 4.03
N ASP A 128 -16.63 8.02 4.92
CA ASP A 128 -18.00 8.02 5.43
C ASP A 128 -17.99 7.66 6.92
N GLY A 129 -18.22 8.65 7.79
CA GLY A 129 -18.05 8.52 9.24
C GLY A 129 -16.63 8.08 9.63
N ASP A 130 -16.53 7.02 10.44
CA ASP A 130 -15.26 6.40 10.84
C ASP A 130 -14.70 5.41 9.79
N GLY A 131 -15.38 5.25 8.66
CA GLY A 131 -15.07 4.28 7.62
C GLY A 131 -15.01 4.88 6.22
N TYR A 132 -15.31 4.04 5.24
CA TYR A 132 -15.32 4.40 3.83
C TYR A 132 -16.55 3.81 3.16
N ALA A 133 -17.12 4.59 2.25
CA ALA A 133 -18.17 4.15 1.34
C ALA A 133 -17.69 4.20 -0.11
N TRP A 134 -18.50 3.66 -1.00
CA TRP A 134 -18.17 3.46 -2.41
C TRP A 134 -19.28 3.99 -3.31
N LEU A 135 -18.90 4.80 -4.29
CA LEU A 135 -19.79 5.33 -5.33
C LEU A 135 -19.52 4.59 -6.64
N PRO A 136 -20.51 3.96 -7.30
CA PRO A 136 -20.29 3.30 -8.59
C PRO A 136 -20.04 4.35 -9.69
N LEU A 137 -18.77 4.73 -9.86
CA LEU A 137 -18.32 5.68 -10.87
C LEU A 137 -17.82 4.92 -12.11
N PRO A 138 -18.21 5.31 -13.34
CA PRO A 138 -17.75 4.64 -14.56
C PRO A 138 -16.22 4.66 -14.69
N SER A 139 -15.67 3.60 -15.26
CA SER A 139 -14.24 3.52 -15.54
C SER A 139 -13.89 4.06 -16.92
N ALA A 140 -12.73 4.68 -17.04
CA ALA A 140 -12.20 5.11 -18.34
C ALA A 140 -11.68 3.95 -19.22
N MET A 141 -11.82 2.67 -18.82
CA MET A 141 -11.54 1.53 -19.70
C MET A 141 -12.83 1.08 -20.40
N GLN A 142 -12.95 1.43 -21.69
CA GLN A 142 -13.68 0.65 -22.69
C GLN A 142 -12.71 -0.32 -23.37
#